data_AF-A8MCR9-F1
#
_entry.id   AF-A8MCR9-F1
#
_cell.length_a   1.000
_cell.length_b   1.000
_cell.length_c   1.000
_cell.angle_alpha   90.00
_cell.angle_beta   90.00
_cell.angle_gamma   90.00
#
_symmetry.space_group_name_H-M   'P 1'
#
loop_
_entity.id
_entity.type
_entity.pdbx_description
1 polymer ?
#
loop_
_entity_poly.entity_id
_entity_poly.type
_entity_poly.pdbx_seq_one_letter_code
_entity_poly.pdbx_strand_id
1 'polypeptide(L)'
;MALIHGSRDSEYVSDVDSFFKRIGISYIFLLEHHEGIIPESFPLFLNWGRDYERALRFAGHRLNPLLGIEEFINGLKGRLPKTIIIHGSSDTEALRGVEALRNAGFEVRFLLGEPSVYSMECPSEAYLLFLFKGVIVKRAAETIKVKCPLIKLNGPLSSEPWFPSLVLRVLKSSGLLD
;
A
#
# COMPACT_ATOMS: atom_id res chain seq x y z
N MET A 1 -9.42 -14.95 -1.97
CA MET A 1 -8.04 -14.92 -2.49
C MET A 1 -7.66 -13.50 -2.89
N ALA A 2 -6.49 -12.99 -2.52
CA ALA A 2 -6.09 -11.63 -2.89
C ALA A 2 -5.39 -11.58 -4.26
N LEU A 3 -5.79 -10.66 -5.11
CA LEU A 3 -5.06 -10.26 -6.31
C LEU A 3 -4.15 -9.09 -5.98
N ILE A 4 -2.86 -9.27 -6.19
CA ILE A 4 -1.84 -8.25 -5.90
C ILE A 4 -0.95 -8.05 -7.13
N HIS A 5 -0.26 -6.92 -7.22
CA HIS A 5 0.53 -6.57 -8.42
C HIS A 5 1.53 -7.67 -8.82
N GLY A 6 2.35 -8.14 -7.87
CA GLY A 6 3.44 -9.07 -8.15
C GLY A 6 4.76 -8.38 -8.48
N SER A 7 5.86 -9.12 -8.37
CA SER A 7 7.21 -8.63 -8.63
C SER A 7 8.15 -9.82 -8.90
N ARG A 8 9.24 -9.57 -9.63
CA ARG A 8 10.36 -10.52 -9.76
C ARG A 8 11.38 -10.41 -8.63
N ASP A 9 11.23 -9.43 -7.75
CA ASP A 9 12.10 -9.23 -6.60
C ASP A 9 11.82 -10.31 -5.53
N SER A 10 12.85 -11.10 -5.20
CA SER A 10 12.73 -12.20 -4.24
C SER A 10 12.39 -11.72 -2.83
N GLU A 11 12.80 -10.52 -2.43
CA GLU A 11 12.43 -9.97 -1.13
C GLU A 11 10.94 -9.60 -1.10
N TYR A 12 10.42 -9.02 -2.17
CA TYR A 12 8.99 -8.73 -2.30
C TYR A 12 8.18 -10.04 -2.22
N VAL A 13 8.57 -11.05 -2.99
CA VAL A 13 7.87 -12.35 -3.02
C VAL A 13 7.86 -12.99 -1.63
N SER A 14 9.02 -13.04 -0.96
CA SER A 14 9.12 -13.61 0.39
C SER A 14 8.30 -12.84 1.44
N ASP A 15 8.24 -11.52 1.33
CA ASP A 15 7.48 -10.67 2.26
C ASP A 15 5.97 -10.82 2.04
N VAL A 16 5.52 -10.91 0.79
CA VAL A 16 4.14 -11.25 0.40
C VAL A 16 3.76 -12.63 0.96
N ASP A 17 4.56 -13.67 0.68
CA ASP A 17 4.32 -15.02 1.19
C ASP A 17 4.17 -15.05 2.71
N SER A 18 5.09 -14.38 3.39
CA SER A 18 5.09 -14.28 4.85
C SER A 18 3.84 -13.56 5.36
N PHE A 19 3.42 -12.47 4.71
CA PHE A 19 2.23 -11.72 5.09
C PHE A 19 0.95 -12.53 4.89
N PHE A 20 0.76 -13.12 3.72
CA PHE A 20 -0.43 -13.90 3.38
C PHE A 20 -0.56 -15.19 4.20
N LYS A 21 0.57 -15.85 4.51
CA LYS A 21 0.60 -16.96 5.46
C LYS A 21 0.12 -16.56 6.86
N ARG A 22 0.45 -15.35 7.33
CA ARG A 22 0.02 -14.85 8.65
C ARG A 22 -1.47 -14.56 8.71
N ILE A 23 -2.05 -14.01 7.65
CA ILE A 23 -3.49 -13.71 7.61
C ILE A 23 -4.35 -14.90 7.17
N GLY A 24 -3.74 -16.00 6.72
CA GLY A 24 -4.45 -17.21 6.32
C GLY A 24 -5.24 -17.07 5.03
N ILE A 25 -4.79 -16.22 4.10
CA ILE A 25 -5.47 -15.94 2.83
C ILE A 25 -4.52 -16.27 1.68
N SER A 26 -4.99 -17.03 0.68
CA SER A 26 -4.22 -17.26 -0.54
C SER A 26 -4.16 -16.01 -1.41
N TYR A 27 -3.11 -15.87 -2.21
CA TYR A 27 -2.94 -14.76 -3.14
C TYR A 27 -2.52 -15.24 -4.53
N ILE A 28 -2.71 -14.39 -5.54
CA ILE A 28 -2.19 -14.56 -6.91
C ILE A 28 -1.53 -13.26 -7.35
N PHE A 29 -0.40 -13.38 -8.04
CA PHE A 29 0.25 -12.26 -8.72
C PHE A 29 -0.46 -11.93 -10.03
N LEU A 30 -0.88 -10.67 -10.17
CA LEU A 30 -1.54 -10.15 -11.36
C LEU A 30 -0.67 -10.28 -12.62
N LEU A 31 0.65 -10.20 -12.48
CA LEU A 31 1.60 -10.36 -13.58
C LEU A 31 1.58 -11.77 -14.21
N GLU A 32 1.14 -12.78 -13.46
CA GLU A 32 1.10 -14.18 -13.89
C GLU A 32 -0.27 -14.57 -14.47
N HIS A 33 -1.27 -13.70 -14.32
CA HIS A 33 -2.64 -13.94 -14.78
C HIS A 33 -2.96 -13.12 -16.03
N HIS A 34 -3.47 -13.81 -17.05
CA HIS A 34 -3.70 -13.23 -18.36
C HIS A 34 -5.17 -13.26 -18.80
N GLU A 35 -6.01 -14.18 -18.30
CA GLU A 35 -7.37 -14.38 -18.81
C GLU A 35 -8.36 -14.90 -17.75
N GLY A 36 -9.62 -14.48 -17.86
CA GLY A 36 -10.74 -15.01 -17.06
C GLY A 36 -10.88 -14.40 -15.66
N ILE A 37 -12.13 -14.38 -15.17
CA ILE A 37 -12.47 -13.97 -13.80
C ILE A 37 -12.05 -15.10 -12.84
N ILE A 38 -11.52 -14.71 -11.68
CA ILE A 38 -11.19 -15.59 -10.56
C ILE A 38 -12.28 -15.39 -9.50
N PRO A 39 -13.29 -16.28 -9.41
CA PRO A 39 -14.56 -16.01 -8.72
C PRO A 39 -14.44 -15.63 -7.23
N GLU A 40 -13.51 -16.22 -6.49
CA GLU A 40 -13.35 -15.97 -5.05
C GLU A 40 -12.18 -15.01 -4.76
N SER A 41 -11.90 -14.10 -5.70
CA SER A 41 -10.78 -13.17 -5.57
C SER A 41 -11.19 -11.71 -5.43
N PHE A 42 -10.34 -10.93 -4.78
CA PHE A 42 -10.50 -9.49 -4.59
C PHE A 42 -9.17 -8.75 -4.79
N PRO A 43 -9.16 -7.52 -5.32
CA PRO A 43 -7.94 -6.74 -5.48
C PRO A 43 -7.47 -6.16 -4.14
N LEU A 44 -6.20 -6.37 -3.77
CA LEU A 44 -5.61 -5.75 -2.58
C LEU A 44 -4.52 -4.74 -2.97
N PHE A 45 -4.92 -3.47 -3.02
CA PHE A 45 -4.06 -2.35 -3.44
C PHE A 45 -4.20 -1.18 -2.47
N LEU A 46 -3.14 -0.40 -2.28
CA LEU A 46 -3.21 0.82 -1.46
C LEU A 46 -4.08 1.89 -2.09
N ASN A 47 -3.89 2.14 -3.38
CA ASN A 47 -4.50 3.27 -4.06
C ASN A 47 -5.06 2.88 -5.43
N TRP A 48 -5.92 3.74 -5.99
CA TRP A 48 -6.39 3.58 -7.36
C TRP A 48 -5.25 3.75 -8.36
N GLY A 49 -5.30 3.00 -9.46
CA GLY A 49 -4.36 3.09 -10.56
C GLY A 49 -4.55 1.95 -11.56
N ARG A 50 -3.81 2.00 -12.67
CA ARG A 50 -3.94 1.04 -13.78
C ARG A 50 -3.82 -0.43 -13.36
N ASP A 51 -2.95 -0.75 -12.40
CA ASP A 51 -2.80 -2.12 -11.91
C ASP A 51 -4.01 -2.58 -11.08
N TYR A 52 -4.58 -1.68 -10.29
CA TYR A 52 -5.82 -1.94 -9.56
C TYR A 52 -7.00 -2.11 -10.54
N GLU A 53 -7.11 -1.26 -11.56
CA GLU A 53 -8.14 -1.40 -12.61
C GLU A 53 -7.99 -2.71 -13.38
N ARG A 54 -6.74 -3.11 -13.68
CA ARG A 54 -6.47 -4.41 -14.27
C ARG A 54 -6.89 -5.55 -13.34
N ALA A 55 -6.59 -5.47 -12.04
CA ALA A 55 -7.02 -6.48 -11.07
C ALA A 55 -8.54 -6.57 -10.96
N LEU A 56 -9.27 -5.44 -11.01
CA LEU A 56 -10.73 -5.43 -11.01
C LEU A 56 -11.36 -6.22 -12.17
N ARG A 57 -10.70 -6.29 -13.33
CA ARG A 57 -11.20 -7.06 -14.47
C ARG A 57 -11.16 -8.58 -14.25
N PHE A 58 -10.30 -9.04 -13.36
CA PHE A 58 -10.14 -10.46 -13.04
C PHE A 58 -10.77 -10.83 -11.70
N ALA A 59 -11.01 -9.86 -10.82
CA ALA A 59 -11.56 -10.12 -9.50
C ALA A 59 -13.02 -10.56 -9.57
N GLY A 60 -13.38 -11.59 -8.81
CA GLY A 60 -14.78 -12.00 -8.64
C GLY A 60 -15.53 -11.14 -7.63
N HIS A 61 -14.80 -10.47 -6.74
CA HIS A 61 -15.33 -9.51 -5.77
C HIS A 61 -14.60 -8.18 -5.84
N ARG A 62 -15.35 -7.10 -5.62
CA ARG A 62 -14.79 -5.76 -5.55
C ARG A 62 -14.36 -5.43 -4.12
N LEU A 63 -13.13 -4.98 -3.97
CA LEU A 63 -12.63 -4.29 -2.78
C LEU A 63 -12.10 -2.94 -3.22
N ASN A 64 -12.55 -1.85 -2.59
CA ASN A 64 -11.96 -0.54 -2.87
C ASN A 64 -10.47 -0.55 -2.47
N PRO A 65 -9.60 0.26 -3.11
CA PRO A 65 -8.24 0.41 -2.64
C PRO A 65 -8.24 0.84 -1.17
N LEU A 66 -7.26 0.37 -0.39
CA LEU A 66 -7.26 0.52 1.06
C LEU A 66 -7.36 1.99 1.51
N LEU A 67 -6.75 2.93 0.78
CA LEU A 67 -6.86 4.36 1.10
C LEU A 67 -8.26 4.96 0.88
N GLY A 68 -9.14 4.27 0.16
CA GLY A 68 -10.55 4.61 0.02
C GLY A 68 -11.44 3.99 1.10
N ILE A 69 -10.87 3.25 2.05
CA ILE A 69 -11.62 2.58 3.12
C ILE A 69 -11.41 3.33 4.43
N GLU A 70 -12.48 3.85 5.01
CA GLU A 70 -12.40 4.69 6.22
C GLU A 70 -11.77 3.94 7.41
N GLU A 71 -12.15 2.67 7.61
CA GLU A 71 -11.57 1.82 8.66
C GLU A 71 -10.05 1.67 8.52
N PHE A 72 -9.57 1.56 7.28
CA PHE A 72 -8.13 1.48 7.01
C PHE A 72 -7.43 2.78 7.40
N ILE A 73 -7.94 3.92 6.94
CA ILE A 73 -7.39 5.26 7.23
C ILE A 73 -7.38 5.53 8.73
N ASN A 74 -8.48 5.23 9.43
CA ASN A 74 -8.57 5.36 10.89
C ASN A 74 -7.60 4.38 11.59
N GLY A 75 -7.35 3.22 10.99
CA GLY A 75 -6.32 2.27 11.41
C GLY A 75 -4.89 2.82 11.33
N LEU A 76 -4.61 3.80 10.48
CA LEU A 76 -3.27 4.39 10.39
C LEU A 76 -3.02 5.47 11.46
N LYS A 77 -4.09 6.17 11.89
CA LYS A 77 -4.01 7.26 12.88
C LYS A 77 -3.40 6.78 14.19
N GLY A 78 -2.45 7.56 14.72
CA GLY A 78 -1.75 7.25 15.97
C GLY A 78 -0.78 6.07 15.91
N ARG A 79 -0.68 5.37 14.77
CA ARG A 79 0.28 4.28 14.54
C ARG A 79 1.44 4.70 13.64
N LEU A 80 1.17 5.58 12.68
CA LEU A 80 2.18 6.09 11.75
C LEU A 80 2.68 7.48 12.13
N PRO A 81 3.95 7.82 11.81
CA PRO A 81 4.44 9.20 11.80
C PRO A 81 3.56 10.14 10.99
N LYS A 82 3.63 11.45 11.30
CA LYS A 82 2.85 12.49 10.60
C LYS A 82 3.22 12.58 9.11
N THR A 83 4.50 12.47 8.78
CA THR A 83 4.97 12.54 7.39
C THR A 83 4.88 11.18 6.73
N ILE A 84 4.06 11.10 5.68
CA ILE A 84 3.85 9.88 4.88
C ILE A 84 4.42 10.11 3.48
N ILE A 85 5.23 9.17 3.02
CA ILE A 85 5.84 9.21 1.69
C ILE A 85 5.25 8.07 0.87
N ILE A 86 4.67 8.42 -0.27
CA ILE A 86 4.04 7.47 -1.19
C ILE A 86 4.70 7.56 -2.56
N HIS A 87 4.58 6.51 -3.38
CA HIS A 87 5.17 6.48 -4.71
C HIS A 87 4.71 7.66 -5.59
N GLY A 88 3.42 7.97 -5.55
CA GLY A 88 2.78 8.92 -6.45
C GLY A 88 2.31 8.28 -7.75
N SER A 89 1.31 8.92 -8.35
CA SER A 89 0.63 8.48 -9.56
C SER A 89 0.24 9.71 -10.36
N SER A 90 0.25 9.59 -11.69
CA SER A 90 -0.35 10.58 -12.58
C SER A 90 -1.88 10.44 -12.70
N ASP A 91 -2.45 9.42 -12.05
CA ASP A 91 -3.88 9.14 -12.07
C ASP A 91 -4.63 10.04 -11.07
N THR A 92 -5.65 10.75 -11.54
CA THR A 92 -6.47 11.65 -10.72
C THR A 92 -7.29 10.91 -9.67
N GLU A 93 -7.73 9.67 -9.93
CA GLU A 93 -8.48 8.87 -8.95
C GLU A 93 -7.57 8.45 -7.78
N ALA A 94 -6.27 8.30 -8.02
CA ALA A 94 -5.29 8.08 -6.97
C ALA A 94 -5.22 9.26 -5.99
N LEU A 95 -5.64 10.47 -6.38
CA LEU A 95 -5.63 11.64 -5.50
C LEU A 95 -6.69 11.54 -4.40
N ARG A 96 -7.81 10.83 -4.61
CA ARG A 96 -8.85 10.65 -3.57
C ARG A 96 -8.31 9.93 -2.35
N GLY A 97 -7.53 8.87 -2.54
CA GLY A 97 -6.87 8.16 -1.44
C GLY A 97 -5.83 9.03 -0.72
N VAL A 98 -5.19 9.96 -1.43
CA VAL A 98 -4.25 10.93 -0.84
C VAL A 98 -4.98 11.99 -0.03
N GLU A 99 -6.12 12.48 -0.53
CA GLU A 99 -6.97 13.42 0.20
C GLU A 99 -7.49 12.79 1.50
N ALA A 100 -7.87 11.50 1.49
CA ALA A 100 -8.24 10.79 2.70
C ALA A 100 -7.13 10.78 3.76
N LEU A 101 -5.86 10.57 3.35
CA LEU A 101 -4.70 10.68 4.25
C LEU A 101 -4.52 12.11 4.77
N ARG A 102 -4.63 13.12 3.91
CA ARG A 102 -4.50 14.53 4.32
C ARG A 102 -5.59 14.95 5.30
N ASN A 103 -6.83 14.56 5.04
CA ASN A 103 -7.98 14.79 5.93
C ASN A 103 -7.82 14.06 7.27
N ALA A 104 -7.08 12.95 7.29
CA ALA A 104 -6.70 12.24 8.51
C ALA A 104 -5.55 12.91 9.29
N GLY A 105 -4.97 14.00 8.78
CA GLY A 105 -3.92 14.79 9.44
C GLY A 105 -2.50 14.44 9.02
N PHE A 106 -2.32 13.59 7.99
CA PHE A 106 -1.00 13.23 7.48
C PHE A 106 -0.44 14.26 6.51
N GLU A 107 0.87 14.51 6.59
CA GLU A 107 1.62 15.27 5.61
C GLU A 107 2.12 14.33 4.52
N VAL A 108 1.40 14.29 3.39
CA VAL A 108 1.73 13.39 2.28
C VAL A 108 2.75 14.02 1.34
N ARG A 109 3.85 13.30 1.08
CA ARG A 109 4.88 13.61 0.09
C ARG A 109 4.97 12.52 -0.96
N PHE A 110 5.35 12.90 -2.17
CA PHE A 110 5.44 11.99 -3.30
C PHE A 110 6.89 11.74 -3.72
N LEU A 111 7.21 10.49 -4.05
CA LEU A 111 8.45 10.17 -4.76
C LEU A 111 8.41 10.70 -6.20
N LEU A 112 7.24 10.57 -6.85
CA LEU A 112 6.94 11.08 -8.18
C LEU A 112 5.69 11.97 -8.13
N GLY A 113 5.86 13.27 -8.37
CA GLY A 113 4.79 14.27 -8.33
C GLY A 113 4.93 15.28 -7.20
N GLU A 114 3.88 16.10 -6.99
CA GLU A 114 3.88 17.20 -6.03
C GLU A 114 2.81 17.06 -4.94
N PRO A 115 3.10 17.43 -3.66
CA PRO A 115 4.38 17.96 -3.19
C PRO A 115 5.46 16.88 -3.08
N SER A 116 6.61 17.15 -3.70
CA SER A 116 7.71 16.19 -3.81
C SER A 116 8.42 15.93 -2.47
N VAL A 117 8.98 14.72 -2.33
CA VAL A 117 9.93 14.39 -1.27
C VAL A 117 11.21 15.23 -1.35
N TYR A 118 11.53 15.80 -2.52
CA TYR A 118 12.69 16.69 -2.68
C TYR A 118 12.45 18.10 -2.15
N SER A 119 11.19 18.53 -2.02
CA SER A 119 10.83 19.87 -1.53
C SER A 119 10.47 19.91 -0.04
N MET A 120 10.46 18.76 0.64
CA MET A 120 10.16 18.72 2.08
C MET A 120 11.34 19.21 2.94
N GLU A 121 11.03 19.81 4.08
CA GLU A 121 11.94 19.88 5.22
C GLU A 121 12.16 18.48 5.77
N CYS A 122 13.34 18.19 6.33
CA CYS A 122 13.66 16.86 6.82
C CYS A 122 13.04 16.62 8.20
N PRO A 123 11.94 15.85 8.33
CA PRO A 123 11.41 15.51 9.64
C PRO A 123 12.38 14.54 10.35
N SER A 124 12.21 14.40 11.66
CA SER A 124 12.92 13.38 12.44
C SER A 124 12.52 11.95 12.02
N GLU A 125 11.27 11.76 11.62
CA GLU A 125 10.75 10.48 11.14
C GLU A 125 9.73 10.64 10.01
N ALA A 126 9.68 9.64 9.13
CA ALA A 126 8.65 9.51 8.11
C ALA A 126 8.31 8.04 7.86
N TYR A 127 7.20 7.80 7.18
CA TYR A 127 6.74 6.46 6.83
C TYR A 127 6.69 6.25 5.32
N LEU A 128 7.32 5.17 4.84
CA LEU A 128 7.20 4.73 3.45
C LEU A 128 5.93 3.90 3.28
N LEU A 129 4.85 4.50 2.77
CA LEU A 129 3.56 3.83 2.64
C LEU A 129 3.52 2.94 1.40
N PHE A 130 4.01 1.72 1.60
CA PHE A 130 3.94 0.60 0.66
C PHE A 130 3.34 -0.60 1.39
N LEU A 131 2.69 -1.51 0.65
CA LEU A 131 2.16 -2.74 1.25
C LEU A 131 3.29 -3.68 1.69
N PHE A 132 4.24 -3.92 0.80
CA PHE A 132 5.25 -4.97 0.94
C PHE A 132 6.65 -4.40 0.75
N LYS A 133 7.65 -5.18 1.21
CA LYS A 133 9.08 -4.89 0.99
C LYS A 133 9.44 -5.04 -0.48
N GLY A 134 10.63 -4.57 -0.82
CA GLY A 134 11.24 -4.79 -2.12
C GLY A 134 12.00 -3.58 -2.64
N VAL A 135 12.47 -3.71 -3.87
CA VAL A 135 13.41 -2.79 -4.53
C VAL A 135 12.89 -1.36 -4.61
N ILE A 136 11.59 -1.16 -4.80
CA ILE A 136 10.99 0.17 -4.83
C ILE A 136 11.08 0.86 -3.46
N VAL A 137 10.78 0.12 -2.38
CA VAL A 137 10.88 0.65 -1.01
C VAL A 137 12.34 0.96 -0.65
N LYS A 138 13.27 0.08 -1.02
CA LYS A 138 14.71 0.30 -0.82
C LYS A 138 15.21 1.53 -1.55
N ARG A 139 14.92 1.67 -2.84
CA ARG A 139 15.30 2.83 -3.65
C ARG A 139 14.69 4.12 -3.13
N ALA A 140 13.43 4.07 -2.70
CA ALA A 140 12.79 5.21 -2.05
C ALA A 140 13.56 5.62 -0.79
N ALA A 141 13.88 4.67 0.09
CA ALA A 141 14.62 4.92 1.32
C ALA A 141 16.01 5.52 1.05
N GLU A 142 16.75 4.96 0.10
CA GLU A 142 18.05 5.47 -0.34
C GLU A 142 17.96 6.91 -0.83
N THR A 143 17.00 7.18 -1.72
CA THR A 143 16.76 8.51 -2.28
C THR A 143 16.47 9.54 -1.18
N ILE A 144 15.62 9.17 -0.21
CA ILE A 144 15.27 10.06 0.89
C ILE A 144 16.46 10.30 1.81
N LYS A 145 17.25 9.27 2.11
CA LYS A 145 18.44 9.39 2.96
C LYS A 145 19.53 10.27 2.37
N VAL A 146 19.62 10.37 1.03
CA VAL A 146 20.51 11.35 0.39
C VAL A 146 20.13 12.77 0.77
N LYS A 147 18.83 13.11 0.77
CA LYS A 147 18.34 14.44 1.13
C LYS A 147 18.28 14.67 2.64
N CYS A 148 17.86 13.66 3.39
CA CYS A 148 17.63 13.70 4.83
C CYS A 148 18.41 12.58 5.52
N PRO A 149 19.72 12.73 5.76
CA PRO A 149 20.57 11.63 6.22
C PRO A 149 20.20 11.08 7.61
N LEU A 150 19.63 11.92 8.47
CA LEU A 150 19.29 11.59 9.86
C LEU A 150 17.85 11.13 10.06
N ILE A 151 17.04 11.07 8.99
CA ILE A 151 15.63 10.70 9.10
C ILE A 151 15.48 9.22 9.47
N LYS A 152 14.61 8.95 10.43
CA LYS A 152 14.13 7.59 10.69
C LYS A 152 13.02 7.25 9.69
N LEU A 153 13.29 6.29 8.80
CA LEU A 153 12.29 5.77 7.87
C LEU A 153 11.69 4.47 8.41
N ASN A 154 10.38 4.48 8.59
CA ASN A 154 9.57 3.32 8.93
C ASN A 154 8.85 2.77 7.68
N GLY A 155 8.21 1.61 7.83
CA GLY A 155 7.53 0.89 6.76
C GLY A 155 8.39 -0.17 6.08
N PRO A 156 7.83 -0.96 5.15
CA PRO A 156 6.45 -0.93 4.65
C PRO A 156 5.43 -1.51 5.64
N LEU A 157 4.13 -1.43 5.31
CA LEU A 157 3.03 -1.90 6.17
C LEU A 157 3.12 -3.38 6.54
N SER A 158 3.60 -4.26 5.66
CA SER A 158 3.81 -5.68 5.97
C SER A 158 4.77 -5.94 7.13
N SER A 159 5.65 -4.96 7.43
CA SER A 159 6.59 -5.04 8.55
C SER A 159 5.98 -4.64 9.89
N GLU A 160 4.77 -4.08 9.88
CA GLU A 160 4.07 -3.62 11.07
C GLU A 160 3.30 -4.76 11.74
N PRO A 161 3.53 -5.06 13.03
CA PRO A 161 2.86 -6.17 13.72
C PRO A 161 1.34 -6.06 13.76
N TRP A 162 0.80 -4.84 13.75
CA TRP A 162 -0.64 -4.56 13.82
C TRP A 162 -1.35 -4.65 12.46
N PHE A 163 -0.60 -4.62 11.36
CA PHE A 163 -1.15 -4.49 10.02
C PHE A 163 -1.95 -5.71 9.54
N PRO A 164 -1.50 -6.97 9.77
CA PRO A 164 -2.30 -8.16 9.45
C PRO A 164 -3.72 -8.10 10.02
N SER A 165 -3.85 -7.71 11.29
CA SER A 165 -5.15 -7.59 11.96
C SER A 165 -6.01 -6.46 11.40
N LEU A 166 -5.40 -5.35 10.95
CA LEU A 166 -6.14 -4.28 10.28
C LEU A 166 -6.71 -4.76 8.94
N VAL A 167 -5.90 -5.46 8.14
CA VAL A 167 -6.36 -6.02 6.86
C VAL A 167 -7.51 -7.01 7.07
N LEU A 168 -7.41 -7.92 8.04
CA LEU A 168 -8.49 -8.86 8.35
C LEU A 168 -9.80 -8.15 8.74
N ARG A 169 -9.73 -7.08 9.54
CA ARG A 169 -10.93 -6.31 9.88
C ARG A 169 -11.55 -5.62 8.66
N VAL A 170 -10.72 -4.98 7.83
CA VAL A 170 -11.18 -4.36 6.57
C VAL A 170 -11.85 -5.38 5.66
N LEU A 171 -11.30 -6.59 5.55
CA LEU A 171 -11.89 -7.63 4.73
C LEU A 171 -13.23 -8.13 5.29
N LYS A 172 -13.35 -8.28 6.62
CA LYS A 172 -14.62 -8.64 7.29
C LYS A 172 -15.67 -7.54 7.13
N SER A 173 -15.33 -6.28 7.38
CA SER A 173 -16.26 -5.15 7.23
C SER A 173 -16.68 -4.91 5.77
N SER A 174 -15.86 -5.37 4.81
CA SER A 174 -16.18 -5.37 3.38
C SER A 174 -16.96 -6.61 2.90
N GLY A 175 -17.31 -7.54 3.81
CA GLY A 175 -18.06 -8.76 3.46
C GLY A 175 -17.26 -9.78 2.63
N LEU A 176 -15.93 -9.75 2.70
CA LEU A 176 -15.04 -10.65 1.95
C LEU A 176 -14.52 -11.83 2.78
N LEU A 177 -14.76 -11.78 4.09
CA LEU A 177 -14.44 -12.84 5.05
C LEU A 177 -15.59 -12.94 6.05
N ASP A 178 -15.94 -14.17 6.42
CA ASP A 178 -16.83 -14.48 7.54
C ASP A 178 -16.06 -14.42 8.88
#